data_AF-A0A1Y1Z6H5-F1
#
_entry.id   AF-A0A1Y1Z6H5-F1
#
_cell.length_a   1.000
_cell.length_b   1.000
_cell.length_c   1.000
_cell.angle_alpha   90.00
_cell.angle_beta   90.00
_cell.angle_gamma   90.00
#
_symmetry.space_group_name_H-M   'P 1'
#
loop_
_entity.id
_entity.type
_entity.pdbx_description
1 polymer ?
#
loop_
_entity_poly.entity_id
_entity_poly.type
_entity_poly.pdbx_seq_one_letter_code
_entity_poly.pdbx_strand_id
1 'polypeptide(L)'
;MDNNINIIKRYIEKKDYINLEEILSNFIIPLNEILNKNFDIICFAIKNGCEDSFIKNIYKWYNINQLDYCYFLNNRFISPLLYSFIYKKYELIEFLTNKGANINRKYNNMSLLKYLINNEYFNEENISILVKNKYKFSRHDFEILFQKEFNLIILTFEQITLFNEEIKNNYNKNNNMEKKKRRRFEKEKEKEKISCRKLIYHLCGISNYLKKINLEK
;
A
#
# COMPACT_ATOMS: atom_id res chain seq x y z
N MET A 1 30.53 17.24 -5.08
CA MET A 1 29.64 16.19 -4.57
C MET A 1 29.27 16.43 -3.10
N ASP A 2 30.24 16.54 -2.18
CA ASP A 2 29.94 16.73 -0.74
C ASP A 2 29.13 18.00 -0.43
N ASN A 3 29.29 19.07 -1.22
CA ASN A 3 28.53 20.30 -1.03
C ASN A 3 27.02 20.10 -1.18
N ASN A 4 26.58 19.37 -2.22
CA ASN A 4 25.16 19.12 -2.49
C ASN A 4 24.51 18.30 -1.37
N ILE A 5 25.17 17.23 -0.93
CA ILE A 5 24.67 16.39 0.17
C ILE A 5 24.57 17.19 1.47
N ASN A 6 25.57 18.02 1.77
CA ASN A 6 25.55 18.87 2.96
C ASN A 6 24.44 19.92 2.91
N ILE A 7 24.19 20.50 1.73
CA ILE A 7 23.06 21.42 1.51
C ILE A 7 21.72 20.71 1.77
N ILE A 8 21.51 19.52 1.19
CA ILE A 8 20.30 18.71 1.41
C ILE A 8 20.10 18.42 2.90
N LYS A 9 21.15 17.93 3.58
CA LYS A 9 21.09 17.62 5.01
C LYS A 9 20.67 18.84 5.82
N ARG A 10 21.29 20.00 5.54
CA ARG A 10 20.99 21.26 6.21
C ARG A 10 19.54 21.68 6.03
N TYR A 11 18.97 21.54 4.83
CA TYR A 11 17.57 21.89 4.60
C TYR A 11 16.61 20.93 5.30
N ILE A 12 16.89 19.63 5.29
CA ILE A 12 16.09 18.62 6.02
C ILE A 12 16.12 18.91 7.53
N GLU A 13 17.30 19.14 8.10
CA GLU A 13 17.46 19.42 9.53
C GLU A 13 16.76 20.73 9.96
N LYS A 14 16.75 21.74 9.07
CA LYS A 14 16.02 23.00 9.27
C LYS A 14 14.53 22.92 8.93
N LYS A 15 14.04 21.79 8.41
CA LYS A 15 12.67 21.62 7.89
C LYS A 15 12.30 22.63 6.79
N ASP A 16 13.29 23.05 6.01
CA ASP A 16 13.12 23.99 4.91
C ASP A 16 12.77 23.23 3.63
N TYR A 17 11.52 22.75 3.57
CA TYR A 17 11.05 21.91 2.47
C TYR A 17 10.87 22.67 1.15
N ILE A 18 10.69 24.00 1.20
CA ILE A 18 10.52 24.83 0.00
C ILE A 18 11.81 24.84 -0.81
N ASN A 19 12.93 25.22 -0.17
CA ASN A 19 14.23 25.26 -0.86
C ASN A 19 14.70 23.84 -1.24
N LEU A 20 14.35 22.84 -0.43
CA LEU A 20 14.68 21.45 -0.72
C LEU A 20 13.90 20.93 -1.93
N GLU A 21 12.61 21.22 -2.02
CA GLU A 21 11.77 20.87 -3.18
C GLU A 21 12.28 21.55 -4.44
N GLU A 22 12.66 22.84 -4.38
CA GLU A 22 13.21 23.55 -5.54
C GLU A 22 14.46 22.86 -6.10
N ILE A 23 15.39 22.44 -5.23
CA ILE A 23 16.63 21.80 -5.66
C ILE A 23 16.40 20.37 -6.18
N LEU A 24 15.52 19.61 -5.51
CA LEU A 24 15.26 18.22 -5.86
C LEU A 24 14.35 18.07 -7.09
N SER A 25 13.32 18.91 -7.21
CA SER A 25 12.34 18.84 -8.32
C SER A 25 12.91 19.34 -9.64
N ASN A 26 13.88 20.25 -9.61
CA ASN A 26 14.61 20.70 -10.80
C ASN A 26 15.71 19.72 -11.24
N PHE A 27 15.83 18.55 -10.60
CA PHE A 27 16.81 17.49 -10.91
C PHE A 27 18.25 17.98 -10.98
N ILE A 28 18.59 19.02 -10.22
CA ILE A 28 19.95 19.58 -10.19
C ILE A 28 20.94 18.52 -9.69
N ILE A 29 20.47 17.57 -8.89
CA ILE A 29 21.28 16.55 -8.24
C ILE A 29 20.90 15.16 -8.78
N PRO A 30 21.85 14.41 -9.37
CA PRO A 30 21.62 13.05 -9.86
C PRO A 30 21.14 12.07 -8.76
N LEU A 31 20.22 11.15 -9.11
CA LEU A 31 19.67 10.18 -8.17
C LEU A 31 20.74 9.33 -7.47
N ASN A 32 21.74 8.88 -8.22
CA ASN A 32 22.83 8.06 -7.70
C ASN A 32 23.71 8.80 -6.68
N GLU A 33 23.72 10.14 -6.65
CA GLU A 33 24.42 10.92 -5.63
C GLU A 33 23.68 10.92 -4.29
N ILE A 34 22.34 10.87 -4.33
CA ILE A 34 21.48 11.01 -3.14
C ILE A 34 20.83 9.71 -2.67
N LEU A 35 20.94 8.65 -3.47
CA LEU A 35 20.39 7.33 -3.19
C LEU A 35 21.46 6.26 -3.42
N ASN A 36 22.37 6.15 -2.45
CA ASN A 36 23.45 5.16 -2.44
C ASN A 36 23.80 4.76 -1.00
N LYS A 37 24.76 3.83 -0.84
CA LYS A 37 25.19 3.32 0.47
C LYS A 37 25.80 4.38 1.40
N ASN A 38 26.37 5.47 0.87
CA ASN A 38 27.01 6.53 1.63
C ASN A 38 26.00 7.60 2.06
N PHE A 39 25.00 7.88 1.21
CA PHE A 39 23.90 8.79 1.51
C PHE A 39 22.61 8.31 0.85
N ASP A 40 21.61 8.10 1.68
CA ASP A 40 20.25 7.76 1.28
C ASP A 40 19.31 8.85 1.82
N ILE A 41 18.86 9.72 0.91
CA ILE A 41 17.98 10.85 1.23
C ILE A 41 16.66 10.39 1.85
N ILE A 42 16.13 9.23 1.45
CA ILE A 42 14.87 8.71 1.97
C ILE A 42 15.06 8.28 3.42
N CYS A 43 16.05 7.45 3.71
CA CYS A 43 16.35 7.04 5.09
C CYS A 43 16.72 8.23 5.97
N PHE A 44 17.45 9.21 5.43
CA PHE A 44 17.81 10.43 6.15
C PHE A 44 16.58 11.29 6.46
N ALA A 45 15.66 11.47 5.51
CA ALA A 45 14.41 12.20 5.72
C ALA A 45 13.51 11.52 6.77
N ILE A 46 13.37 10.19 6.71
CA ILE A 46 12.62 9.42 7.72
C ILE A 46 13.21 9.63 9.11
N LYS A 47 14.54 9.49 9.24
CA LYS A 47 15.27 9.66 10.50
C LYS A 47 15.10 11.04 11.12
N ASN A 48 15.02 12.09 10.29
CA ASN A 48 14.85 13.47 10.74
C ASN A 48 13.38 13.87 10.90
N GLY A 49 12.45 12.91 10.79
CA GLY A 49 11.03 13.15 11.05
C GLY A 49 10.34 13.97 9.96
N CYS A 50 10.83 13.93 8.71
CA CYS A 50 10.13 14.54 7.59
C CYS A 50 8.73 13.96 7.42
N GLU A 51 7.81 14.77 6.90
CA GLU A 51 6.44 14.33 6.63
C GLU A 51 6.38 13.24 5.56
N ASP A 52 5.41 12.34 5.68
CA ASP A 52 5.24 11.23 4.75
C ASP A 52 4.88 11.73 3.34
N SER A 53 4.18 12.87 3.25
CA SER A 53 3.88 13.59 2.01
C SER A 53 5.16 13.97 1.25
N PHE A 54 6.11 14.59 1.96
CA PHE A 54 7.40 15.00 1.41
C PHE A 54 8.23 13.79 0.96
N ILE A 55 8.32 12.75 1.79
CA ILE A 55 9.05 11.52 1.44
C ILE A 55 8.45 10.87 0.18
N LYS A 56 7.11 10.79 0.10
CA LYS A 56 6.39 10.29 -1.08
C LYS A 56 6.65 11.15 -2.33
N ASN A 57 6.87 12.45 -2.18
CA ASN A 57 7.21 13.33 -3.31
C ASN A 57 8.63 13.08 -3.84
N ILE A 58 9.61 12.77 -2.99
CA ILE A 58 10.96 12.38 -3.47
C ILE A 58 10.87 11.17 -4.41
N TYR A 59 10.09 10.15 -4.04
CA TYR A 59 9.84 8.98 -4.90
C TYR A 59 9.26 9.36 -6.26
N LYS A 60 8.35 10.36 -6.30
CA LYS A 60 7.72 10.83 -7.53
C LYS A 60 8.67 11.63 -8.40
N TRP A 61 9.37 12.61 -7.82
CA TRP A 61 10.32 13.44 -8.55
C TRP A 61 11.34 12.54 -9.23
N TYR A 62 12.04 11.69 -8.48
CA TYR A 62 13.10 10.86 -9.03
C TYR A 62 12.63 9.58 -9.74
N ASN A 63 11.32 9.38 -9.92
CA ASN A 63 10.74 8.18 -10.54
C ASN A 63 11.34 6.87 -9.98
N ILE A 64 11.47 6.79 -8.64
CA ILE A 64 12.11 5.67 -7.95
C ILE A 64 11.14 4.49 -7.92
N ASN A 65 11.42 3.47 -8.74
CA ASN A 65 10.57 2.29 -8.88
C ASN A 65 11.04 1.09 -8.03
N GLN A 66 12.32 1.05 -7.64
CA GLN A 66 12.86 -0.01 -6.80
C GLN A 66 12.83 0.43 -5.33
N LEU A 67 11.86 -0.09 -4.57
CA LEU A 67 11.71 0.20 -3.13
C LEU A 67 12.19 -0.93 -2.23
N ASP A 68 12.39 -2.13 -2.79
CA ASP A 68 12.99 -3.26 -2.08
C ASP A 68 14.53 -3.21 -2.19
N TYR A 69 15.15 -2.37 -1.38
CA TYR A 69 16.61 -2.30 -1.27
C TYR A 69 17.06 -2.17 0.19
N CYS A 70 18.34 -2.47 0.44
CA CYS A 70 18.96 -2.27 1.74
C CYS A 70 20.48 -2.16 1.62
N TYR A 71 21.09 -1.48 2.59
CA TYR A 71 22.53 -1.38 2.75
C TYR A 71 22.94 -1.93 4.11
N PHE A 72 24.18 -2.39 4.20
CA PHE A 72 24.83 -2.70 5.47
C PHE A 72 25.98 -1.71 5.66
N LEU A 73 25.85 -0.85 6.67
CA LEU A 73 26.81 0.21 6.97
C LEU A 73 26.97 0.33 8.48
N ASN A 74 28.21 0.38 8.97
CA ASN A 74 28.52 0.56 10.39
C ASN A 74 27.76 -0.44 11.30
N ASN A 75 27.75 -1.71 10.91
CA ASN A 75 27.04 -2.80 11.60
C ASN A 75 25.52 -2.62 11.72
N ARG A 76 24.92 -1.79 10.87
CA ARG A 76 23.46 -1.57 10.83
C ARG A 76 22.92 -1.82 9.44
N PHE A 77 21.71 -2.37 9.40
CA PHE A 77 20.95 -2.44 8.16
C PHE A 77 20.20 -1.13 7.94
N ILE A 78 20.22 -0.66 6.70
CA ILE A 78 19.59 0.57 6.30
C ILE A 78 18.67 0.26 5.13
N SER A 79 17.37 0.46 5.33
CA SER A 79 16.38 0.47 4.26
C SER A 79 15.26 1.42 4.62
N PRO A 80 14.55 2.01 3.63
CA PRO A 80 13.39 2.84 3.90
C PRO A 80 12.37 2.12 4.76
N LEU A 81 12.06 0.85 4.43
CA LEU A 81 11.08 0.07 5.17
C LEU A 81 11.48 -0.12 6.63
N LEU A 82 12.73 -0.51 6.90
CA LEU A 82 13.22 -0.67 8.28
C LEU A 82 13.17 0.64 9.06
N TYR A 83 13.61 1.75 8.46
CA TYR A 83 13.55 3.07 9.08
C TYR A 83 12.11 3.50 9.35
N SER A 84 11.17 3.21 8.46
CA SER A 84 9.75 3.50 8.70
C SER A 84 9.21 2.77 9.94
N PHE A 85 9.66 1.53 10.23
CA PHE A 85 9.32 0.86 11.49
C PHE A 85 9.98 1.52 12.70
N ILE A 86 11.28 1.79 12.65
CA ILE A 86 12.04 2.40 13.76
C ILE A 86 11.44 3.75 14.16
N TYR A 87 11.07 4.57 13.18
CA TYR A 87 10.53 5.92 13.37
C TYR A 87 9.00 5.97 13.33
N LYS A 88 8.31 4.82 13.46
CA LYS A 88 6.85 4.70 13.57
C LYS A 88 6.06 5.42 12.45
N LYS A 89 6.57 5.37 11.22
CA LYS A 89 5.96 5.97 10.02
C LYS A 89 4.98 5.00 9.36
N TYR A 90 3.85 4.74 10.01
CA TYR A 90 2.93 3.66 9.62
C TYR A 90 2.30 3.83 8.23
N GLU A 91 1.88 5.04 7.86
CA GLU A 91 1.38 5.31 6.49
C GLU A 91 2.46 5.10 5.43
N LEU A 92 3.72 5.43 5.76
CA LEU A 92 4.84 5.17 4.88
C LEU A 92 5.12 3.67 4.75
N ILE A 93 5.01 2.88 5.82
CA ILE A 93 5.15 1.41 5.74
C ILE A 93 4.16 0.85 4.71
N GLU A 94 2.88 1.23 4.81
CA GLU A 94 1.85 0.79 3.85
C GLU A 94 2.14 1.26 2.43
N PHE A 95 2.60 2.50 2.25
CA PHE A 95 2.99 3.00 0.94
C PHE A 95 4.14 2.17 0.32
N LEU A 96 5.18 1.90 1.11
CA LEU A 96 6.37 1.16 0.65
C LEU A 96 6.02 -0.29 0.29
N THR A 97 5.25 -0.98 1.13
CA THR A 97 4.85 -2.38 0.88
C THR A 97 3.91 -2.48 -0.31
N ASN A 98 2.96 -1.56 -0.47
CA ASN A 98 2.10 -1.49 -1.66
C ASN A 98 2.89 -1.21 -2.95
N LYS A 99 4.03 -0.52 -2.85
CA LYS A 99 4.97 -0.28 -3.95
C LYS A 99 5.99 -1.39 -4.16
N GLY A 100 5.90 -2.50 -3.41
CA GLY A 100 6.70 -3.71 -3.62
C GLY A 100 7.89 -3.88 -2.69
N ALA A 101 8.05 -3.05 -1.65
CA ALA A 101 9.06 -3.30 -0.62
C ALA A 101 8.77 -4.63 0.10
N ASN A 102 9.76 -5.52 0.18
CA ASN A 102 9.56 -6.87 0.72
C ASN A 102 9.72 -6.89 2.24
N ILE A 103 8.60 -6.95 2.96
CA ILE A 103 8.58 -7.05 4.43
C ILE A 103 9.27 -8.31 4.98
N ASN A 104 9.38 -9.35 4.15
CA ASN A 104 10.02 -10.63 4.51
C ASN A 104 11.50 -10.68 4.12
N ARG A 105 12.09 -9.56 3.68
CA ARG A 105 13.51 -9.49 3.37
C ARG A 105 14.32 -9.87 4.61
N LYS A 106 15.33 -10.72 4.41
CA LYS A 106 16.32 -11.08 5.41
C LYS A 106 17.63 -10.39 5.10
N TYR A 107 18.27 -9.85 6.13
CA TYR A 107 19.55 -9.18 6.06
C TYR A 107 20.59 -10.05 6.77
N ASN A 108 21.40 -10.84 6.05
CA ASN A 108 22.30 -11.86 6.64
C ASN A 108 21.58 -12.76 7.68
N ASN A 109 20.47 -13.40 7.29
CA ASN A 109 19.57 -14.18 8.16
C ASN A 109 18.83 -13.40 9.25
N MET A 110 18.99 -12.08 9.35
CA MET A 110 18.21 -11.23 10.25
C MET A 110 16.92 -10.79 9.58
N SER A 111 15.77 -11.23 10.10
CA SER A 111 14.47 -10.71 9.66
C SER A 111 14.25 -9.29 10.19
N LEU A 112 13.30 -8.56 9.58
CA LEU A 112 12.85 -7.26 10.08
C LEU A 112 12.42 -7.34 11.56
N LEU A 113 11.59 -8.32 11.92
CA LEU A 113 11.14 -8.54 13.30
C LEU A 113 12.33 -8.75 14.26
N LYS A 114 13.24 -9.64 13.90
CA LYS A 114 14.44 -9.94 14.70
C LYS A 114 15.31 -8.70 14.88
N TYR A 115 15.48 -7.88 13.83
CA TYR A 115 16.24 -6.63 13.93
C TYR A 115 15.58 -5.67 14.93
N LEU A 116 14.27 -5.46 14.82
CA LEU A 116 13.54 -4.54 15.69
C LEU A 116 13.64 -4.97 17.17
N ILE A 117 13.50 -6.27 17.46
CA ILE A 117 13.59 -6.78 18.83
C ILE A 117 15.01 -6.66 19.38
N ASN A 118 16.01 -7.12 18.63
CA ASN A 118 17.41 -7.13 19.10
C ASN A 118 17.99 -5.72 19.32
N ASN A 119 17.43 -4.69 18.69
CA ASN A 119 17.88 -3.31 18.80
C ASN A 119 16.87 -2.43 19.57
N GLU A 120 15.93 -3.03 20.30
CA GLU A 120 14.97 -2.32 21.16
C GLU A 120 14.07 -1.30 20.43
N TYR A 121 13.86 -1.48 19.13
CA TYR A 121 12.91 -0.69 18.33
C TYR A 121 11.52 -1.31 18.26
N PHE A 122 11.37 -2.52 18.80
CA PHE A 122 10.12 -3.26 18.75
C PHE A 122 9.07 -2.71 19.74
N ASN A 123 7.82 -2.61 19.30
CA ASN A 123 6.65 -2.29 20.10
C ASN A 123 5.45 -3.15 19.65
N GLU A 124 4.38 -3.19 20.45
CA GLU A 124 3.18 -4.00 20.19
C GLU A 124 2.48 -3.65 18.85
N GLU A 125 2.44 -2.37 18.49
CA GLU A 125 1.82 -1.91 17.24
C GLU A 125 2.48 -2.54 16.01
N ASN A 126 3.79 -2.81 16.07
CA ASN A 126 4.52 -3.48 15.00
C ASN A 126 3.92 -4.84 14.62
N ILE A 127 3.35 -5.60 15.57
CA ILE A 127 2.71 -6.89 15.28
C ILE A 127 1.55 -6.71 14.32
N SER A 128 0.65 -5.77 14.64
CA SER A 128 -0.51 -5.48 13.81
C SER A 128 -0.11 -5.07 12.38
N ILE A 129 0.95 -4.27 12.25
CA ILE A 129 1.46 -3.80 10.97
C ILE A 129 2.13 -4.92 10.19
N LEU A 130 2.95 -5.75 10.84
CA LEU A 130 3.57 -6.93 10.25
C LEU A 130 2.52 -7.89 9.70
N VAL A 131 1.47 -8.18 10.47
CA VAL A 131 0.36 -9.05 10.06
C VAL A 131 -0.39 -8.44 8.87
N LYS A 132 -0.82 -7.17 8.95
CA LYS A 132 -1.53 -6.47 7.85
C LYS A 132 -0.74 -6.47 6.55
N ASN A 133 0.58 -6.32 6.65
CA ASN A 133 1.49 -6.32 5.51
C ASN A 133 1.99 -7.73 5.13
N LYS A 134 1.34 -8.79 5.62
CA LYS A 134 1.58 -10.20 5.25
C LYS A 134 3.01 -10.67 5.54
N TYR A 135 3.56 -10.27 6.68
CA TYR A 135 4.79 -10.85 7.22
C TYR A 135 4.59 -12.34 7.50
N LYS A 136 5.57 -13.16 7.11
CA LYS A 136 5.57 -14.62 7.25
C LYS A 136 6.30 -15.00 8.53
N PHE A 137 5.54 -15.14 9.61
CA PHE A 137 6.07 -15.62 10.88
C PHE A 137 6.60 -17.05 10.76
N SER A 138 7.85 -17.23 11.15
CA SER A 138 8.50 -18.53 11.29
C SER A 138 8.47 -19.01 12.74
N ARG A 139 8.79 -20.30 12.97
CA ARG A 139 8.96 -20.84 14.32
C ARG A 139 9.93 -20.00 15.17
N HIS A 140 11.05 -19.58 14.57
CA HIS A 140 12.05 -18.77 15.27
C HIS A 140 11.53 -17.37 15.64
N ASP A 141 10.64 -16.80 14.83
CA ASP A 141 10.01 -15.52 15.17
C ASP A 141 9.16 -15.65 16.44
N PHE A 142 8.38 -16.72 16.57
CA PHE A 142 7.60 -16.99 17.79
C PHE A 142 8.50 -17.27 19.01
N GLU A 143 9.62 -17.97 18.82
CA GLU A 143 10.61 -18.17 19.89
C GLU A 143 11.19 -16.83 20.38
N ILE A 144 11.54 -15.91 19.47
CA ILE A 144 12.03 -14.58 19.84
C ILE A 144 10.94 -13.76 20.54
N LEU A 145 9.70 -13.80 20.06
CA LEU A 145 8.57 -13.11 20.70
C LEU A 145 8.33 -13.64 22.12
N PHE A 146 8.36 -14.96 22.31
CA PHE A 146 8.27 -15.60 23.62
C PHE A 146 9.37 -15.15 24.57
N GLN A 147 10.61 -15.13 24.09
CA GLN A 147 11.78 -14.72 24.86
C GLN A 147 11.73 -13.24 25.24
N LYS A 148 11.17 -12.39 24.38
CA LYS A 148 10.93 -11.00 24.71
C LYS A 148 9.87 -10.91 25.80
N GLU A 149 8.62 -11.25 25.49
CA GLU A 149 7.47 -11.18 26.40
C GLU A 149 6.37 -12.16 25.95
N PHE A 150 5.90 -13.03 26.84
CA PHE A 150 4.88 -14.06 26.52
C PHE A 150 3.61 -13.49 25.87
N ASN A 151 3.12 -12.34 26.35
CA ASN A 151 1.90 -11.70 25.83
C ASN A 151 1.98 -11.34 24.35
N LEU A 152 3.19 -11.12 23.81
CA LEU A 152 3.38 -10.80 22.39
C LEU A 152 2.99 -11.96 21.47
N ILE A 153 3.13 -13.21 21.92
CA ILE A 153 2.66 -14.36 21.14
C ILE A 153 1.15 -14.36 21.04
N ILE A 154 0.47 -14.15 22.17
CA ILE A 154 -0.99 -14.09 22.23
C ILE A 154 -1.49 -12.99 21.30
N LEU A 155 -0.93 -11.79 21.43
CA LEU A 155 -1.23 -10.66 20.54
C LEU A 155 -0.98 -11.01 19.07
N THR A 156 0.10 -11.71 18.75
CA THR A 156 0.39 -12.13 17.36
C THR A 156 -0.69 -13.06 16.81
N PHE A 157 -1.12 -14.07 17.58
CA PHE A 157 -2.20 -14.97 17.16
C PHE A 157 -3.54 -14.26 17.03
N GLU A 158 -3.87 -13.35 17.95
CA GLU A 158 -5.07 -12.52 17.87
C GLU A 158 -5.09 -11.69 16.58
N GLN A 159 -3.99 -10.98 16.28
CA GLN A 159 -3.89 -10.15 15.08
C GLN A 159 -3.99 -10.99 13.79
N ILE A 160 -3.35 -12.16 13.74
CA ILE A 160 -3.47 -13.07 12.59
C ILE A 160 -4.91 -13.54 12.41
N THR A 161 -5.60 -13.88 13.51
CA THR A 161 -6.99 -14.34 13.48
C THR A 161 -7.91 -13.25 12.97
N LEU A 162 -7.81 -12.04 13.54
CA LEU A 162 -8.57 -10.86 13.10
C LEU A 162 -8.35 -10.56 11.62
N PHE A 163 -7.10 -10.55 11.15
CA PHE A 163 -6.78 -10.31 9.74
C PHE A 163 -7.42 -11.35 8.80
N ASN A 164 -7.39 -12.63 9.19
CA ASN A 164 -8.02 -13.69 8.40
C ASN A 164 -9.56 -13.57 8.37
N GLU A 165 -10.17 -13.17 9.49
CA GLU A 165 -11.60 -12.89 9.57
C GLU A 165 -12.01 -11.70 8.69
N GLU A 166 -11.24 -10.61 8.71
CA GLU A 166 -11.46 -9.44 7.85
C GLU A 166 -11.40 -9.82 6.36
N ILE A 167 -10.40 -10.62 5.95
CA ILE A 167 -10.29 -11.14 4.58
C ILE A 167 -11.54 -11.96 4.22
N LYS A 168 -11.96 -12.88 5.10
CA LYS A 168 -13.13 -13.73 4.87
C LYS A 168 -14.41 -12.91 4.75
N ASN A 169 -14.60 -11.91 5.62
CA ASN A 169 -15.75 -11.02 5.61
C ASN A 169 -15.80 -10.16 4.34
N ASN A 170 -14.65 -9.62 3.92
CA ASN A 170 -14.54 -8.85 2.68
C ASN A 170 -14.86 -9.71 1.45
N TYR A 171 -14.39 -10.96 1.41
CA TYR A 171 -14.73 -11.91 0.35
C TYR A 171 -16.24 -12.19 0.29
N ASN A 172 -16.88 -12.47 1.43
CA ASN A 172 -18.31 -12.71 1.51
C ASN A 172 -19.14 -11.49 1.08
N LYS A 173 -18.72 -10.28 1.48
CA LYS A 173 -19.36 -9.02 1.11
C LYS A 173 -19.28 -8.77 -0.39
N ASN A 174 -18.11 -8.98 -1.00
CA ASN A 174 -17.91 -8.83 -2.44
C ASN A 174 -18.77 -9.82 -3.24
N ASN A 175 -18.80 -11.09 -2.84
CA ASN A 175 -19.66 -12.10 -3.46
C ASN A 175 -21.15 -11.73 -3.38
N ASN A 176 -21.59 -11.18 -2.25
CA ASN A 176 -22.97 -10.73 -2.08
C ASN A 176 -23.28 -9.48 -2.94
N MET A 177 -22.33 -8.57 -3.09
CA MET A 177 -22.46 -7.42 -3.98
C MET A 177 -22.52 -7.83 -5.45
N GLU A 178 -21.68 -8.77 -5.89
CA GLU A 178 -21.74 -9.31 -7.26
C GLU A 178 -23.06 -10.03 -7.54
N LYS A 179 -23.54 -10.85 -6.61
CA LYS A 179 -24.87 -11.49 -6.73
C LYS A 179 -25.99 -10.45 -6.84
N LYS A 180 -25.93 -9.36 -6.08
CA LYS A 180 -26.90 -8.25 -6.18
C LYS A 180 -26.81 -7.53 -7.52
N LYS A 181 -25.61 -7.29 -8.06
CA LYS A 181 -25.41 -6.67 -9.39
C LYS A 181 -25.97 -7.56 -10.50
N ARG A 182 -25.68 -8.88 -10.50
CA ARG A 182 -26.23 -9.83 -11.48
C ARG A 182 -27.76 -9.84 -11.48
N ARG A 183 -28.39 -9.92 -10.29
CA ARG A 183 -29.86 -9.86 -10.15
C ARG A 183 -30.48 -8.55 -10.65
N ARG A 184 -29.80 -7.41 -10.51
CA ARG A 184 -30.28 -6.12 -11.05
C ARG A 184 -30.23 -6.09 -12.58
N PHE A 185 -29.11 -6.55 -13.15
CA PHE A 185 -28.92 -6.62 -14.59
C PHE A 185 -29.94 -7.57 -15.27
N GLU A 186 -30.25 -8.70 -14.65
CA GLU A 186 -31.29 -9.63 -15.13
C GLU A 186 -32.68 -8.98 -15.13
N LYS A 187 -33.02 -8.24 -14.06
CA LYS A 187 -34.30 -7.51 -13.97
C LYS A 187 -34.42 -6.38 -14.99
N GLU A 188 -33.32 -5.71 -15.33
CA GLU A 188 -33.28 -4.66 -16.36
C GLU A 188 -33.50 -5.25 -17.76
N LYS A 189 -32.81 -6.35 -18.09
CA LYS A 189 -33.05 -7.09 -19.34
C LYS A 189 -34.48 -7.59 -19.48
N GLU A 190 -35.09 -8.02 -18.37
CA GLU A 190 -36.48 -8.50 -18.37
C GLU A 190 -37.47 -7.35 -18.61
N LYS A 191 -37.22 -6.17 -18.01
CA LYS A 191 -38.00 -4.95 -18.28
C LYS A 191 -37.86 -4.47 -19.72
N GLU A 192 -36.67 -4.49 -20.29
CA GLU A 192 -36.44 -4.16 -21.70
C GLU A 192 -37.20 -5.11 -22.62
N LYS A 193 -37.14 -6.43 -22.37
CA LYS A 193 -37.93 -7.43 -23.13
C LYS A 193 -39.43 -7.16 -23.06
N ILE A 194 -39.97 -6.80 -21.90
CA ILE A 194 -41.38 -6.46 -21.72
C ILE A 194 -41.73 -5.18 -22.50
N SER A 195 -40.85 -4.17 -22.48
CA SER A 195 -41.01 -2.93 -23.24
C SER A 195 -41.04 -3.18 -24.75
N CYS A 196 -40.08 -3.96 -25.27
CA CYS A 196 -40.05 -4.35 -26.68
C CYS A 196 -41.31 -5.13 -27.08
N ARG A 197 -41.80 -6.05 -26.24
CA ARG A 197 -43.06 -6.76 -26.50
C ARG A 197 -44.25 -5.82 -26.59
N LYS A 198 -44.37 -4.84 -25.68
CA LYS A 198 -45.44 -3.83 -25.73
C LYS A 198 -45.39 -3.00 -27.02
N LEU A 199 -44.20 -2.58 -27.44
CA LEU A 199 -44.01 -1.87 -28.71
C LEU A 199 -44.44 -2.72 -29.91
N ILE A 200 -44.08 -4.01 -29.94
CA ILE A 200 -44.52 -4.94 -30.99
C ILE A 200 -46.06 -5.05 -31.02
N TYR A 201 -46.72 -5.19 -29.86
CA TYR A 201 -48.18 -5.24 -29.80
C TYR A 201 -48.83 -3.96 -30.35
N HIS A 202 -48.30 -2.78 -30.01
CA HIS A 202 -48.79 -1.52 -30.55
C HIS A 202 -48.59 -1.43 -32.07
N LEU A 203 -47.41 -1.82 -32.58
CA LEU A 203 -47.12 -1.84 -34.02
C LEU A 203 -48.01 -2.83 -34.79
N CYS A 204 -48.28 -4.01 -34.24
CA CYS A 204 -49.23 -4.98 -34.80
C CYS A 204 -50.67 -4.41 -34.81
N GLY A 205 -51.08 -3.72 -33.74
CA GLY A 205 -52.37 -3.03 -33.69
C GLY A 205 -52.53 -1.97 -34.77
N ILE A 206 -51.50 -1.14 -34.96
CA ILE A 206 -51.45 -0.12 -36.03
C ILE A 206 -51.49 -0.78 -37.41
N SER A 207 -50.73 -1.85 -37.63
CA SER A 207 -50.75 -2.59 -38.91
C SER A 207 -52.13 -3.18 -39.22
N ASN A 208 -52.84 -3.71 -38.22
CA ASN A 208 -54.18 -4.25 -38.41
C ASN A 208 -55.23 -3.15 -38.67
N TYR A 209 -55.07 -1.98 -38.04
CA TYR A 209 -55.91 -0.81 -38.28
C TYR A 209 -55.72 -0.27 -39.71
N LEU A 210 -54.47 -0.15 -40.18
CA LEU A 210 -54.16 0.27 -41.55
C LEU A 210 -54.65 -0.73 -42.61
N LYS A 211 -54.63 -2.04 -42.32
CA LYS A 211 -55.22 -3.06 -43.21
C LYS A 211 -56.74 -2.94 -43.32
N LYS A 212 -57.45 -2.60 -42.24
CA LYS A 212 -58.90 -2.36 -42.28
C LYS A 212 -59.27 -1.16 -43.15
N ILE A 213 -58.53 -0.05 -43.03
CA ILE A 213 -58.77 1.18 -43.82
C ILE A 213 -58.60 0.92 -45.34
N ASN A 214 -57.69 0.02 -45.73
CA ASN A 214 -57.47 -0.31 -47.13
C ASN A 214 -58.42 -1.38 -47.71
N LEU A 215 -59.28 -1.99 -46.89
CA LEU A 215 -60.31 -2.95 -47.32
C LEU A 215 -61.71 -2.31 -47.45
N GLU A 216 -61.86 -1.04 -47.07
CA GLU A 216 -63.10 -0.24 -47.22
C GLU A 216 -63.03 0.75 -48.41
N LYS A 217 -62.09 0.54 -49.34
CA LYS A 217 -62.04 1.20 -50.66
C LYS A 217 -62.61 0.29 -51.73
#